data_AF-A0A1Y2GI67-F1
#
_entry.id   AF-A0A1Y2GI67-F1
#
_cell.length_a   1.000
_cell.length_b   1.000
_cell.length_c   1.000
_cell.angle_alpha   90.00
_cell.angle_beta   90.00
_cell.angle_gamma   90.00
#
_symmetry.space_group_name_H-M   'P 1'
#
loop_
_entity.id
_entity.type
_entity.pdbx_description
1 polymer ?
#
loop_
_entity_poly.entity_id
_entity_poly.type
_entity_poly.pdbx_seq_one_letter_code
_entity_poly.pdbx_strand_id
1 'polypeptide(L)'
;MLNLSKTLLATSFALALFSQASAVANVTVPHIQGKIEKGPVNPHGGVSALASPPSSTNLRLWERTDYQGGCIKCQKLQYNTCYAVDMGKSGLSGPNSLRFDQFDTRDGYSALTFYDGATCNGNWNRMSGVWKNAAIVFGNLGQWGGNLRSFKIADFFVPSEAGHLPYGDSYAKTICKKVSSSECRF
;
A
#
# COMPACT_ATOMS: atom_id res chain seq x y z
N MET A 1 -20.65 -61.93 50.15
CA MET A 1 -19.83 -61.34 49.07
C MET A 1 -20.76 -61.08 47.90
N LEU A 2 -21.30 -59.86 47.80
CA LEU A 2 -22.36 -59.52 46.85
C LEU A 2 -22.34 -58.01 46.56
N ASN A 3 -22.55 -57.73 45.27
CA ASN A 3 -23.06 -56.52 44.63
C ASN A 3 -22.14 -55.32 44.32
N LEU A 4 -21.71 -55.34 43.04
CA LEU A 4 -21.82 -54.27 42.05
C LEU A 4 -22.81 -53.15 42.42
N SER A 5 -22.37 -51.90 42.25
CA SER A 5 -23.22 -50.84 41.72
C SER A 5 -22.39 -49.88 40.86
N LYS A 6 -22.71 -49.88 39.56
CA LYS A 6 -22.19 -48.98 38.53
C LYS A 6 -22.90 -47.63 38.69
N THR A 7 -22.15 -46.54 38.76
CA THR A 7 -22.71 -45.18 38.63
C THR A 7 -22.13 -44.55 37.37
N LEU A 8 -22.95 -44.43 36.33
CA LEU A 8 -22.68 -43.58 35.17
C LEU A 8 -22.89 -42.12 35.60
N LEU A 9 -21.86 -41.28 35.47
CA LEU A 9 -22.07 -39.84 35.36
C LEU A 9 -22.02 -39.46 33.87
N ALA A 10 -23.18 -39.06 33.36
CA ALA A 10 -23.31 -38.37 32.08
C ALA A 10 -22.96 -36.89 32.29
N THR A 11 -21.84 -36.44 31.72
CA THR A 11 -21.46 -35.02 31.71
C THR A 11 -22.05 -34.36 30.46
N SER A 12 -23.02 -33.48 30.68
CA SER A 12 -23.69 -32.68 29.66
C SER A 12 -22.73 -31.68 28.99
N PHE A 13 -22.68 -31.70 27.66
CA PHE A 13 -22.06 -30.66 26.84
C PHE A 13 -22.95 -29.40 26.84
N ALA A 14 -22.47 -28.30 27.44
CA ALA A 14 -23.06 -26.99 27.26
C ALA A 14 -22.39 -26.30 26.06
N LEU A 15 -23.13 -26.15 24.96
CA LEU A 15 -22.74 -25.30 23.83
C LEU A 15 -22.95 -23.83 24.25
N ALA A 16 -21.88 -23.12 24.56
CA ALA A 16 -21.91 -21.66 24.69
C ALA A 16 -21.88 -21.04 23.29
N LEU A 17 -23.05 -20.60 22.79
CA LEU A 17 -23.14 -19.71 21.65
C LEU A 17 -22.61 -18.33 22.05
N PHE A 18 -21.36 -18.04 21.71
CA PHE A 18 -20.86 -16.66 21.68
C PHE A 18 -21.38 -16.00 20.40
N SER A 19 -22.45 -15.21 20.53
CA SER A 19 -22.82 -14.24 19.50
C SER A 19 -21.78 -13.13 19.51
N GLN A 20 -20.80 -13.19 18.61
CA GLN A 20 -19.92 -12.05 18.37
C GLN A 20 -20.73 -10.98 17.66
N ALA A 21 -21.21 -10.01 18.43
CA ALA A 21 -21.65 -8.73 17.88
C ALA A 21 -20.39 -8.02 17.37
N SER A 22 -20.14 -8.12 16.07
CA SER A 22 -19.12 -7.32 15.39
C SER A 22 -19.50 -5.85 15.53
N ALA A 23 -18.95 -5.18 16.54
CA ALA A 23 -18.91 -3.73 16.56
C ALA A 23 -18.10 -3.32 15.33
N VAL A 24 -18.80 -2.85 14.30
CA VAL A 24 -18.18 -2.16 13.16
C VAL A 24 -17.61 -0.87 13.75
N ALA A 25 -16.37 -0.93 14.20
CA ALA A 25 -15.62 0.25 14.58
C ALA A 25 -15.64 1.15 13.35
N ASN A 26 -16.32 2.28 13.47
CA ASN A 26 -16.33 3.33 12.47
C ASN A 26 -14.92 3.92 12.46
N VAL A 27 -14.02 3.29 11.70
CA VAL A 27 -12.65 3.75 11.52
C VAL A 27 -12.78 5.10 10.82
N THR A 28 -12.70 6.17 11.61
CA THR A 28 -12.67 7.53 11.09
C THR A 28 -11.29 7.70 10.48
N VAL A 29 -11.22 7.48 9.17
CA VAL A 29 -9.97 7.55 8.42
C VAL A 29 -9.58 9.02 8.30
N PRO A 30 -8.43 9.47 8.85
CA PRO A 30 -7.91 10.78 8.55
C PRO A 30 -7.74 10.93 7.05
N HIS A 31 -8.30 12.01 6.52
CA HIS A 31 -8.16 12.40 5.12
C HIS A 31 -6.67 12.66 4.86
N ILE A 32 -6.01 11.73 4.16
CA ILE A 32 -4.62 11.89 3.75
C ILE A 32 -4.59 12.93 2.62
N GLN A 33 -4.24 14.17 2.94
CA GLN A 33 -4.10 15.23 1.94
C GLN A 33 -2.77 15.09 1.19
N GLY A 34 -2.83 14.43 0.04
CA GLY A 34 -1.73 14.43 -0.92
C GLY A 34 -1.73 15.72 -1.74
N LYS A 35 -0.54 16.25 -2.03
CA LYS A 35 -0.39 17.30 -3.03
C LYS A 35 -0.10 16.64 -4.38
N ILE A 36 -0.83 17.05 -5.42
CA ILE A 36 -0.50 16.68 -6.80
C ILE A 36 0.40 17.78 -7.36
N GLU A 37 1.65 17.44 -7.65
CA GLU A 37 2.56 18.32 -8.35
C GLU A 37 2.59 17.92 -9.82
N LYS A 38 2.09 18.81 -10.70
CA LYS A 38 2.25 18.65 -12.14
C LYS A 38 3.74 18.75 -12.46
N GLY A 39 4.26 17.77 -13.20
CA GLY A 39 5.65 17.81 -13.65
C GLY A 39 5.97 19.06 -14.49
N PRO A 40 7.26 19.42 -14.64
CA PRO A 40 7.65 20.58 -15.43
C PRO A 40 7.14 20.44 -16.88
N VAL A 41 6.33 21.41 -17.31
CA VAL A 41 5.93 21.59 -18.71
C VAL A 41 7.05 22.37 -19.38
N ASN A 42 7.83 21.74 -20.26
CA ASN A 42 8.92 22.42 -20.98
C ASN A 42 8.32 23.26 -22.13
N PRO A 43 8.41 24.62 -22.12
CA PRO A 43 7.64 25.46 -23.05
C PRO A 43 8.40 25.99 -24.27
N HIS A 44 9.57 25.44 -24.66
CA HIS A 44 10.29 25.95 -25.83
C HIS A 44 10.80 24.87 -26.81
N GLY A 45 10.66 25.20 -28.11
CA GLY A 45 10.72 24.32 -29.28
C GLY A 45 12.03 23.57 -29.56
N GLY A 46 11.90 22.57 -30.43
CA GLY A 46 13.01 21.82 -31.03
C GLY A 46 12.67 20.35 -31.25
N VAL A 47 12.14 20.00 -32.42
CA VAL A 47 11.97 18.61 -32.86
C VAL A 47 13.34 17.96 -33.11
N SER A 48 13.81 17.13 -32.20
CA SER A 48 14.80 16.09 -32.47
C SER A 48 14.86 15.04 -31.37
N ALA A 49 14.97 13.79 -31.83
CA ALA A 49 15.11 12.53 -31.10
C ALA A 49 13.85 11.99 -30.37
N LEU A 50 13.19 11.04 -31.05
CA LEU A 50 12.45 9.93 -30.46
C LEU A 50 13.32 9.19 -29.43
N ALA A 51 13.46 9.74 -28.23
CA ALA A 51 13.71 8.93 -27.05
C ALA A 51 12.35 8.41 -26.58
N SER A 52 12.00 7.18 -26.96
CA SER A 52 10.83 6.49 -26.39
C SER A 52 10.95 6.56 -24.87
N PRO A 53 9.97 7.12 -24.14
CA PRO A 53 10.15 7.35 -22.72
C PRO A 53 10.07 6.01 -21.99
N PRO A 54 11.10 5.52 -21.28
CA PRO A 54 10.86 4.53 -20.25
C PRO A 54 10.45 5.34 -19.01
N SER A 55 9.28 5.95 -19.05
CA SER A 55 8.81 6.73 -17.92
C SER A 55 8.21 5.76 -16.91
N SER A 56 9.07 4.92 -16.34
CA SER A 56 8.65 3.86 -15.42
C SER A 56 8.00 4.52 -14.22
N THR A 57 6.73 4.21 -13.98
CA THR A 57 6.05 4.55 -12.73
C THR A 57 6.93 4.07 -11.57
N ASN A 58 7.28 4.97 -10.66
CA ASN A 58 8.16 4.67 -9.53
C ASN A 58 7.46 5.02 -8.22
N LEU A 59 7.75 4.25 -7.17
CA LEU A 59 7.35 4.57 -5.81
C LEU A 59 8.62 4.74 -4.97
N ARG A 60 8.72 5.86 -4.26
CA ARG A 60 9.74 6.08 -3.24
C ARG A 60 9.08 6.19 -1.87
N LEU A 61 9.71 5.57 -0.90
CA LEU A 61 9.23 5.47 0.47
C LEU A 61 10.38 5.83 1.41
N TRP A 62 10.11 6.69 2.38
CA TRP A 62 11.08 7.14 3.37
C TRP A 62 10.66 6.73 4.76
N GLU A 63 11.65 6.43 5.60
CA GLU A 63 11.46 5.97 6.97
C GLU A 63 10.81 7.03 7.88
N ARG A 64 11.04 8.32 7.62
CA ARG A 64 10.50 9.41 8.43
C ARG A 64 9.55 10.29 7.62
N THR A 65 8.86 11.20 8.31
CA THR A 65 8.05 12.22 7.66
C THR A 65 8.92 13.17 6.84
N ASP A 66 8.30 13.91 5.93
CA ASP A 66 8.91 14.98 5.13
C ASP A 66 10.13 14.50 4.32
N TYR A 67 10.06 13.26 3.82
CA TYR A 67 11.04 12.65 2.92
C TYR A 67 12.44 12.50 3.54
N GLN A 68 12.51 12.20 4.84
CA GLN A 68 13.77 12.07 5.58
C GLN A 68 14.12 10.62 5.95
N GLY A 69 15.41 10.38 6.24
CA GLY A 69 15.90 9.10 6.77
C GLY A 69 16.25 8.08 5.69
N GLY A 70 16.21 6.79 6.05
CA GLY A 70 16.39 5.70 5.10
C GLY A 70 15.31 5.73 4.03
N CYS A 71 15.66 5.35 2.80
CA CYS A 71 14.74 5.40 1.68
C CYS A 71 14.92 4.21 0.73
N ILE A 72 13.78 3.76 0.20
CA ILE A 72 13.71 2.70 -0.79
C ILE A 72 13.00 3.21 -2.04
N LYS A 73 13.35 2.58 -3.16
CA LYS A 73 12.76 2.86 -4.46
C LYS A 73 12.26 1.56 -5.09
N CYS A 74 11.01 1.57 -5.53
CA CYS A 74 10.36 0.52 -6.29
C CYS A 74 10.23 0.99 -7.74
N GLN A 75 10.72 0.21 -8.70
CA GLN A 75 10.77 0.58 -10.12
C GLN A 75 10.18 -0.52 -11.00
N LYS A 76 9.88 -0.21 -12.27
CA LYS A 76 9.27 -1.17 -13.21
C LYS A 76 7.92 -1.69 -12.70
N LEU A 77 7.11 -0.76 -12.15
CA LEU A 77 5.76 -1.07 -11.69
C LEU A 77 4.87 -1.42 -12.88
N GLN A 78 4.03 -2.42 -12.67
CA GLN A 78 3.02 -2.91 -13.59
C GLN A 78 1.66 -2.73 -12.92
N TYR A 79 0.65 -2.42 -13.72
CA TYR A 79 -0.72 -2.33 -13.22
C TYR A 79 -1.23 -3.68 -12.70
N ASN A 80 -2.14 -3.60 -11.74
CA ASN A 80 -2.85 -4.72 -11.12
C ASN A 80 -1.92 -5.80 -10.54
N THR A 81 -0.68 -5.42 -10.19
CA THR A 81 0.33 -6.31 -9.59
C THR A 81 0.55 -5.92 -8.13
N CYS A 82 0.54 -6.91 -7.23
CA CYS A 82 0.90 -6.70 -5.84
C CYS A 82 2.42 -6.60 -5.65
N TYR A 83 2.85 -5.58 -4.90
CA TYR A 83 4.24 -5.34 -4.56
C TYR A 83 4.45 -5.36 -3.05
N ALA A 84 5.25 -6.30 -2.58
CA ALA A 84 5.66 -6.36 -1.19
C ALA A 84 6.76 -5.33 -0.92
N VAL A 85 6.64 -4.65 0.21
CA VAL A 85 7.68 -3.79 0.76
C VAL A 85 8.36 -4.58 1.88
N ASP A 86 9.42 -5.30 1.50
CA ASP A 86 10.17 -6.16 2.40
C ASP A 86 11.04 -5.29 3.34
N MET A 87 10.53 -5.02 4.55
CA MET A 87 11.21 -4.23 5.58
C MET A 87 12.56 -4.83 5.99
N GLY A 88 12.63 -6.16 6.08
CA GLY A 88 13.84 -6.87 6.46
C GLY A 88 14.95 -6.72 5.43
N LYS A 89 14.65 -6.90 4.14
CA LYS A 89 15.62 -6.71 3.06
C LYS A 89 15.94 -5.24 2.78
N SER A 90 14.98 -4.35 2.99
CA SER A 90 15.20 -2.91 2.77
C SER A 90 15.95 -2.24 3.92
N GLY A 91 15.95 -2.83 5.11
CA GLY A 91 16.51 -2.23 6.32
C GLY A 91 15.77 -0.96 6.74
N LEU A 92 14.48 -0.87 6.44
CA LEU A 92 13.59 0.18 6.94
C LEU A 92 12.74 -0.37 8.10
N SER A 93 12.50 0.46 9.11
CA SER A 93 11.54 0.15 10.18
C SER A 93 10.08 0.25 9.73
N GLY A 94 9.83 1.06 8.70
CA GLY A 94 8.52 1.27 8.10
C GLY A 94 8.44 2.65 7.44
N PRO A 95 7.70 2.81 6.33
CA PRO A 95 7.68 4.09 5.64
C PRO A 95 6.67 5.05 6.28
N ASN A 96 7.03 6.33 6.39
CA ASN A 96 6.22 7.38 6.98
C ASN A 96 5.94 8.55 6.02
N SER A 97 6.65 8.62 4.90
CA SER A 97 6.35 9.53 3.78
C SER A 97 6.60 8.83 2.44
N LEU A 98 5.96 9.31 1.38
CA LEU A 98 6.08 8.70 0.06
C LEU A 98 5.96 9.70 -1.10
N ARG A 99 6.50 9.27 -2.24
CA ARG A 99 6.38 9.93 -3.53
C ARG A 99 6.11 8.87 -4.57
N PHE A 100 4.98 9.01 -5.25
CA PHE A 100 4.60 8.21 -6.38
C PHE A 100 4.80 9.05 -7.64
N ASP A 101 5.80 8.70 -8.43
CA ASP A 101 6.06 9.32 -9.71
C ASP A 101 5.26 8.56 -10.78
N GLN A 102 4.12 9.11 -11.21
CA GLN A 102 3.30 8.56 -12.29
C GLN A 102 3.66 9.24 -13.59
N PHE A 103 4.43 8.54 -14.41
CA PHE A 103 4.80 9.05 -15.72
C PHE A 103 4.09 8.35 -16.88
N ASP A 104 3.06 7.55 -16.60
CA ASP A 104 2.13 7.09 -17.63
C ASP A 104 1.54 8.32 -18.34
N THR A 105 1.66 8.35 -19.67
CA THR A 105 1.15 9.42 -20.54
C THR A 105 -0.26 9.15 -21.03
N ARG A 106 -0.81 7.96 -20.73
CA ARG A 106 -2.19 7.59 -21.01
C ARG A 106 -3.14 8.57 -20.35
N ASP A 107 -4.20 8.91 -21.08
CA ASP A 107 -5.32 9.63 -20.53
C ASP A 107 -6.21 8.69 -19.74
N GLY A 108 -6.47 9.02 -18.48
CA GLY A 108 -7.35 8.21 -17.62
C GLY A 108 -7.03 8.31 -16.15
N TYR A 109 -7.74 7.49 -15.39
CA TYR A 109 -7.55 7.37 -13.96
C TYR A 109 -6.36 6.47 -13.63
N SER A 110 -5.75 6.77 -12.49
CA SER A 110 -4.87 5.86 -11.77
C SER A 110 -5.39 5.71 -10.36
N ALA A 111 -5.23 4.53 -9.79
CA ALA A 111 -5.44 4.28 -8.37
C ALA A 111 -4.17 3.71 -7.74
N LEU A 112 -3.84 4.16 -6.54
CA LEU A 112 -2.77 3.62 -5.71
C LEU A 112 -3.39 3.15 -4.41
N THR A 113 -3.23 1.86 -4.11
CA THR A 113 -3.74 1.24 -2.88
C THR A 113 -2.58 0.76 -2.03
N PHE A 114 -2.58 1.12 -0.75
CA PHE A 114 -1.64 0.63 0.25
C PHE A 114 -2.32 -0.39 1.15
N TYR A 115 -1.53 -1.32 1.66
CA TYR A 115 -1.97 -2.39 2.53
C TYR A 115 -1.01 -2.55 3.71
N ASP A 116 -1.54 -2.91 4.86
CA ASP A 116 -0.74 -3.29 6.04
C ASP A 116 -0.31 -4.77 6.04
N GLY A 117 -0.89 -5.58 5.16
CA GLY A 117 -0.43 -6.94 4.87
C GLY A 117 0.59 -7.00 3.74
N ALA A 118 1.43 -8.04 3.71
CA ALA A 118 2.54 -8.17 2.76
C ALA A 118 2.11 -8.66 1.36
N THR A 119 0.93 -9.26 1.23
CA THR A 119 0.41 -9.81 -0.04
C THR A 119 -0.83 -9.06 -0.53
N CYS A 120 -0.88 -7.76 -0.28
CA CYS A 120 -2.01 -6.89 -0.61
C CYS A 120 -3.30 -7.36 0.06
N ASN A 121 -3.20 -7.65 1.36
CA ASN A 121 -4.27 -8.03 2.27
C ASN A 121 -4.26 -7.14 3.53
N GLY A 122 -5.19 -7.41 4.44
CA GLY A 122 -5.34 -6.66 5.68
C GLY A 122 -6.09 -5.36 5.48
N ASN A 123 -5.81 -4.36 6.31
CA ASN A 123 -6.39 -3.04 6.13
C ASN A 123 -5.74 -2.38 4.91
N TRP A 124 -6.55 -1.67 4.14
CA TRP A 124 -6.09 -0.93 2.99
C TRP A 124 -6.63 0.49 2.93
N ASN A 125 -5.90 1.36 2.24
CA ASN A 125 -6.33 2.70 1.86
C ASN A 125 -5.98 2.94 0.40
N ARG A 126 -6.95 3.50 -0.34
CA ARG A 126 -6.85 3.74 -1.77
C ARG A 126 -7.06 5.20 -2.08
N MET A 127 -6.25 5.68 -2.99
CA MET A 127 -6.33 7.02 -3.55
C MET A 127 -6.43 6.89 -5.05
N SER A 128 -7.31 7.68 -5.65
CA SER A 128 -7.55 7.64 -7.08
C SER A 128 -7.68 9.04 -7.63
N GLY A 129 -7.21 9.22 -8.87
CA GLY A 129 -7.32 10.49 -9.57
C GLY A 129 -6.78 10.41 -10.98
N VAL A 130 -6.91 11.52 -11.71
CA VAL A 130 -6.31 11.67 -13.03
C VAL A 130 -4.88 12.17 -12.85
N TRP A 131 -3.92 11.23 -12.87
CA TRP A 131 -2.51 11.49 -12.55
C TRP A 131 -1.59 11.34 -13.77
N LYS A 132 -1.93 12.03 -14.86
CA LYS A 132 -1.09 12.04 -16.06
C LYS A 132 0.17 12.86 -15.82
N ASN A 133 1.34 12.25 -15.98
CA ASN A 133 2.65 12.89 -15.84
C ASN A 133 2.76 13.73 -14.53
N ALA A 134 2.41 13.09 -13.41
CA ALA A 134 2.27 13.75 -12.12
C ALA A 134 3.13 13.07 -11.04
N ALA A 135 3.62 13.86 -10.10
CA ALA A 135 4.14 13.36 -8.83
C ALA A 135 3.05 13.52 -7.76
N ILE A 136 2.69 12.42 -7.12
CA ILE A 136 1.77 12.40 -5.99
C ILE A 136 2.62 12.20 -4.74
N VAL A 137 2.55 13.17 -3.83
CA VAL A 137 3.50 13.26 -2.70
C VAL A 137 2.75 13.36 -1.38
N PHE A 138 3.27 12.64 -0.39
CA PHE A 138 2.76 12.62 0.98
C PHE A 138 3.91 12.77 1.95
N GLY A 139 4.04 13.94 2.57
CA GLY A 139 5.03 14.18 3.62
C GLY A 139 4.73 13.42 4.91
N ASN A 140 3.49 12.96 5.10
CA ASN A 140 3.07 12.17 6.25
C ASN A 140 1.97 11.18 5.84
N LEU A 141 2.17 9.90 6.15
CA LEU A 141 1.18 8.83 5.90
C LEU A 141 0.15 8.65 7.03
N GLY A 142 0.26 9.44 8.10
CA GLY A 142 -0.63 9.39 9.26
C GLY A 142 -0.66 8.00 9.88
N GLN A 143 -1.86 7.45 10.07
CA GLN A 143 -2.06 6.11 10.62
C GLN A 143 -1.44 4.97 9.79
N TRP A 144 -1.11 5.22 8.51
CA TRP A 144 -0.43 4.26 7.64
C TRP A 144 1.09 4.32 7.76
N GLY A 145 1.61 5.37 8.41
CA GLY A 145 3.02 5.50 8.74
C GLY A 145 3.50 4.30 9.57
N GLY A 146 4.60 3.70 9.15
CA GLY A 146 5.17 2.52 9.80
C GLY A 146 4.46 1.20 9.48
N ASN A 147 3.21 1.23 9.02
CA ASN A 147 2.37 0.03 8.83
C ASN A 147 2.26 -0.45 7.38
N LEU A 148 2.61 0.37 6.38
CA LEU A 148 2.59 -0.06 4.97
C LEU A 148 3.53 -1.26 4.74
N ARG A 149 2.98 -2.35 4.20
CA ARG A 149 3.71 -3.59 3.86
C ARG A 149 3.57 -4.00 2.41
N SER A 150 2.53 -3.57 1.70
CA SER A 150 2.44 -3.77 0.26
C SER A 150 1.58 -2.70 -0.41
N PHE A 151 1.62 -2.68 -1.75
CA PHE A 151 0.82 -1.75 -2.54
C PHE A 151 0.44 -2.33 -3.91
N LYS A 152 -0.60 -1.76 -4.52
CA LYS A 152 -1.04 -1.99 -5.90
C LYS A 152 -1.27 -0.67 -6.61
N ILE A 153 -1.01 -0.66 -7.91
CA ILE A 153 -1.44 0.41 -8.81
C ILE A 153 -2.45 -0.13 -9.81
N ALA A 154 -3.48 0.63 -10.13
CA ALA A 154 -4.46 0.31 -11.17
C ALA A 154 -4.58 1.46 -12.16
N ASP A 155 -4.98 1.12 -13.38
CA ASP A 155 -5.13 2.01 -14.53
C ASP A 155 -6.59 2.39 -14.82
N PHE A 156 -7.50 2.08 -13.90
CA PHE A 156 -8.92 2.42 -13.99
C PHE A 156 -9.39 3.16 -12.72
N PHE A 157 -10.55 3.79 -12.83
CA PHE A 157 -11.15 4.46 -11.68
C PHE A 157 -11.62 3.45 -10.65
N VAL A 158 -11.25 3.70 -9.40
CA VAL A 158 -11.81 3.02 -8.23
C VAL A 158 -12.00 4.08 -7.15
N PRO A 159 -13.12 4.12 -6.39
CA PRO A 159 -13.33 5.17 -5.39
C PRO A 159 -12.18 5.29 -4.38
N SER A 160 -11.85 6.50 -3.93
CA SER A 160 -10.88 6.68 -2.85
C SER A 160 -11.56 6.35 -1.52
N GLU A 161 -11.14 5.28 -0.88
CA GLU A 161 -11.74 4.74 0.34
C GLU A 161 -10.70 3.93 1.12
N ALA A 162 -11.10 3.45 2.29
CA ALA A 162 -10.34 2.48 3.05
C ALA A 162 -11.24 1.28 3.37
N GLY A 163 -10.63 0.15 3.68
CA GLY A 163 -11.37 -1.03 4.07
C GLY A 163 -10.46 -2.14 4.56
N HIS A 164 -11.01 -3.35 4.59
CA HIS A 164 -10.31 -4.54 5.01
C HIS A 164 -10.46 -5.64 3.95
N LEU A 165 -9.35 -6.31 3.62
CA LEU A 165 -9.32 -7.41 2.67
C LEU A 165 -8.69 -8.63 3.36
N PRO A 166 -9.47 -9.64 3.78
CA PRO A 166 -8.97 -10.73 4.63
C PRO A 166 -7.96 -11.62 3.91
N TYR A 167 -8.07 -11.74 2.58
CA TYR A 167 -7.22 -12.58 1.75
C TYR A 167 -6.57 -11.74 0.65
N GLY A 168 -5.25 -11.88 0.52
CA GLY A 168 -4.46 -11.18 -0.48
C GLY A 168 -4.26 -11.99 -1.75
N ASP A 169 -3.34 -11.50 -2.56
CA ASP A 169 -2.83 -12.27 -3.69
C ASP A 169 -2.00 -13.45 -3.18
N SER A 170 -1.96 -14.54 -3.96
CA SER A 170 -1.11 -15.68 -3.65
C SER A 170 0.39 -15.34 -3.63
N TYR A 171 0.77 -14.21 -4.25
CA TYR A 171 2.15 -13.77 -4.36
C TYR A 171 2.26 -12.25 -4.51
N ALA A 172 3.32 -11.67 -3.93
CA ALA A 172 3.67 -10.27 -4.08
C ALA A 172 5.12 -10.12 -4.58
N LYS A 173 5.31 -9.31 -5.63
CA LYS A 173 6.64 -9.06 -6.19
C LYS A 173 7.46 -8.18 -5.23
N THR A 174 8.72 -8.56 -4.99
CA THR A 174 9.67 -7.74 -4.22
C THR A 174 10.64 -7.07 -5.17
N ILE A 175 10.38 -5.82 -5.51
CA ILE A 175 11.20 -5.00 -6.44
C ILE A 175 11.71 -3.71 -5.80
N CYS A 176 11.32 -3.45 -4.56
CA CYS A 176 11.76 -2.31 -3.80
C CYS A 176 13.15 -2.60 -3.23
N LYS A 177 14.08 -1.67 -3.44
CA LYS A 177 15.44 -1.78 -2.92
C LYS A 177 15.82 -0.51 -2.17
N LYS A 178 16.66 -0.66 -1.15
CA LYS A 178 17.34 0.47 -0.53
C LYS A 178 18.20 1.15 -1.59
N VAL A 179 18.14 2.48 -1.66
CA VAL A 179 18.94 3.25 -2.60
C VAL A 179 19.73 4.33 -1.87
N SER A 180 20.67 4.95 -2.57
CA SER A 180 21.47 6.04 -2.04
C SER A 180 20.62 7.29 -1.79
N SER A 181 21.12 8.20 -0.95
CA SER A 181 20.43 9.46 -0.65
C SER A 181 20.26 10.35 -1.89
N SER A 182 21.13 10.25 -2.89
CA SER A 182 21.00 11.00 -4.15
C SER A 182 19.80 10.53 -5.00
N GLU A 183 19.51 9.23 -5.01
CA GLU A 183 18.33 8.68 -5.69
C GLU A 183 17.01 8.97 -4.94
N CYS A 184 17.11 9.29 -3.65
CA CYS A 184 15.99 9.67 -2.79
C CYS A 184 15.88 11.17 -2.56
N ARG A 185 16.54 11.99 -3.38
CA ARG A 185 16.29 13.44 -3.38
C ARG A 185 14.89 13.70 -3.91
N PHE A 186 14.14 14.45 -3.13
CA PHE A 186 12.84 15.00 -3.47
C PHE A 186 13.02 16.22 -4.36
#